data_AF-A0A832TLQ6-F1
#
_entry.id   AF-A0A832TLQ6-F1
#
_cell.length_a   1.000
_cell.length_b   1.000
_cell.length_c   1.000
_cell.angle_alpha   90.00
_cell.angle_beta   90.00
_cell.angle_gamma   90.00
#
_symmetry.space_group_name_H-M   'P 1'
#
loop_
_entity.id
_entity.type
_entity.pdbx_description
1 polymer ?
#
loop_
_entity_poly.entity_id
_entity_poly.type
_entity_poly.pdbx_seq_one_letter_code
_entity_poly.pdbx_strand_id
1 'polypeptide(L)'
;QVIGFMAERYFAGYTKNSSFVNKDVSAISEGQLSKILIDNDDKKSLYTGSSLILEEGYSLNIVEVDVKGDKVWVQLEKDGDVI
;
A
#
# COMPACT_ATOMS: atom_id res chain seq x y z
N GLN A 1 -0.01 2.45 13.38
CA GLN A 1 -0.14 1.59 14.57
C GLN A 1 -0.39 0.16 14.11
N VAL A 2 0.16 -0.81 14.82
CA VAL A 2 0.05 -2.24 14.49
C VAL A 2 -0.43 -2.98 15.74
N ILE A 3 -1.23 -4.03 15.55
CA ILE A 3 -1.60 -4.98 16.60
C ILE A 3 -1.20 -6.41 16.20
N GLY A 4 -0.97 -7.25 17.20
CA GLY A 4 -0.84 -8.69 17.01
C GLY A 4 -2.19 -9.37 17.18
N PHE A 5 -2.58 -10.21 16.23
CA PHE A 5 -3.80 -11.03 16.32
C PHE A 5 -3.53 -12.40 15.70
N MET A 6 -3.85 -13.47 16.44
CA MET A 6 -3.58 -14.86 16.02
C MET A 6 -2.14 -15.10 15.55
N ALA A 7 -1.16 -14.51 16.24
CA ALA A 7 0.27 -14.55 15.90
C ALA A 7 0.67 -13.87 14.58
N GLU A 8 -0.21 -13.09 13.96
CA GLU A 8 0.09 -12.26 12.79
C GLU A 8 -0.02 -10.76 13.09
N ARG A 9 0.58 -9.92 12.22
CA ARG A 9 0.56 -8.46 12.33
C ARG A 9 -0.59 -7.86 11.50
N TYR A 10 -1.36 -6.99 12.13
CA TYR A 10 -2.48 -6.28 11.50
C TYR A 10 -2.34 -4.77 11.65
N PHE A 11 -2.75 -4.04 10.62
CA PHE A 11 -2.82 -2.58 10.63
C PHE A 11 -3.97 -2.14 11.53
N ALA A 12 -3.66 -1.30 12.53
CA ALA A 12 -4.65 -0.86 13.53
C ALA A 12 -5.13 0.58 13.30
N GLY A 13 -4.41 1.36 12.50
CA GLY A 13 -4.72 2.76 12.27
C GLY A 13 -3.51 3.69 12.30
N TYR A 14 -3.77 4.99 12.23
CA TYR A 14 -2.76 6.06 12.29
C TYR A 14 -2.87 6.83 13.61
N THR A 15 -1.77 7.44 14.02
CA THR A 15 -1.75 8.34 15.18
C THR A 15 -1.43 9.76 14.75
N LYS A 16 -1.66 10.74 15.63
CA LYS A 16 -1.24 12.14 15.44
C LYS A 16 0.25 12.35 15.13
N ASN A 17 1.10 11.36 15.38
CA ASN A 17 2.54 11.39 15.09
C ASN A 17 2.87 10.83 13.70
N SER A 18 1.87 10.40 12.92
CA SER A 18 2.10 9.87 11.57
C SER A 18 2.48 11.00 10.62
N SER A 19 3.39 10.74 9.67
CA SER A 19 3.93 11.77 8.78
C SER A 19 2.92 12.35 7.77
N PHE A 20 1.81 11.65 7.54
CA PHE A 20 0.79 11.98 6.54
C PHE A 20 -0.62 12.18 7.14
N VAL A 21 -0.80 11.98 8.45
CA VAL A 21 -2.08 12.24 9.16
C VAL A 21 -1.79 12.85 10.52
N ASN A 22 -2.45 13.97 10.85
CA ASN A 22 -2.27 14.71 12.11
C ASN A 22 -3.35 14.40 13.17
N LYS A 23 -4.11 13.31 13.00
CA LYS A 23 -5.16 12.85 13.91
C LYS A 23 -5.06 11.35 14.12
N ASP A 24 -5.64 10.89 15.22
CA ASP A 24 -5.79 9.46 15.45
C ASP A 24 -6.92 8.91 14.57
N VAL A 25 -6.63 7.82 13.84
CA VAL A 25 -7.57 7.08 12.99
C VAL A 25 -7.45 5.63 13.41
N SER A 26 -8.54 4.98 13.80
CA SER A 26 -8.52 3.60 14.29
C SER A 26 -9.38 2.70 13.41
N ALA A 27 -8.72 1.87 12.59
CA ALA A 27 -9.39 0.86 11.77
C ALA A 27 -10.10 -0.18 12.66
N ILE A 28 -9.51 -0.52 13.81
CA ILE A 28 -10.08 -1.46 14.77
C ILE A 28 -11.39 -0.93 15.37
N SER A 29 -11.44 0.37 15.68
CA SER A 29 -12.66 0.99 16.23
C SER A 29 -13.83 0.95 15.22
N GLU A 30 -13.51 0.90 13.93
CA GLU A 30 -14.47 0.74 12.83
C GLU A 30 -14.76 -0.74 12.51
N GLY A 31 -14.26 -1.68 13.33
CA GLY A 31 -14.44 -3.12 13.12
C GLY A 31 -13.64 -3.69 11.94
N GLN A 32 -12.68 -2.93 11.41
CA GLN A 32 -11.84 -3.37 10.29
C GLN A 32 -10.56 -4.01 10.80
N LEU A 33 -10.25 -5.20 10.27
CA LEU A 33 -9.02 -5.93 10.58
C LEU A 33 -8.26 -6.18 9.27
N SER A 34 -7.21 -5.40 9.01
CA SER A 34 -6.45 -5.45 7.77
C SER A 34 -5.06 -6.05 7.99
N LYS A 35 -4.76 -7.18 7.37
CA LYS A 35 -3.45 -7.83 7.48
C LYS A 35 -2.38 -6.99 6.80
N ILE A 36 -1.20 -6.90 7.41
CA ILE A 36 -0.05 -6.25 6.78
C ILE A 36 0.58 -7.26 5.83
N LEU A 37 0.49 -6.99 4.54
CA LEU A 37 1.07 -7.85 3.50
C LEU A 37 2.56 -7.54 3.25
N ILE A 38 2.93 -6.26 3.19
CA ILE A 38 4.29 -5.79 2.97
C ILE A 38 4.59 -4.61 3.91
N ASP A 39 5.75 -4.64 4.56
CA ASP A 39 6.27 -3.60 5.46
C ASP A 39 7.80 -3.56 5.32
N ASN A 40 8.29 -2.93 4.25
CA ASN A 40 9.72 -2.75 3.96
C ASN A 40 10.01 -1.35 3.40
N ASP A 41 11.30 -0.99 3.37
CA ASP A 41 11.82 0.27 2.84
C ASP A 41 12.73 0.06 1.62
N ASP A 42 12.57 -1.08 0.94
CA ASP A 42 13.33 -1.46 -0.25
C ASP A 42 13.11 -0.48 -1.40
N LYS A 43 14.18 -0.15 -2.13
CA LYS A 43 14.12 0.69 -3.32
C LYS A 43 14.12 -0.16 -4.58
N LYS A 44 13.15 0.07 -5.46
CA LYS A 44 13.04 -0.59 -6.77
C LYS A 44 12.93 0.45 -7.87
N SER A 45 13.58 0.19 -8.99
CA SER A 45 13.45 0.99 -10.22
C SER A 45 12.49 0.29 -11.17
N LEU A 46 11.49 1.03 -11.65
CA LEU A 46 10.44 0.56 -12.54
C LEU A 46 10.40 1.45 -13.77
N TYR A 47 9.84 0.94 -14.86
CA TYR A 47 9.65 1.66 -16.12
C TYR A 47 8.22 1.49 -16.65
N THR A 48 7.79 2.32 -17.58
CA THR A 48 6.44 2.22 -18.18
C THR A 48 6.18 0.82 -18.75
N GLY A 49 5.03 0.23 -18.43
CA GLY A 49 4.68 -1.15 -18.78
C GLY A 49 5.22 -2.20 -17.82
N SER A 50 6.03 -1.83 -16.82
CA SER A 50 6.46 -2.76 -15.77
C SER A 50 5.40 -2.89 -14.67
N SER A 51 5.48 -4.00 -13.93
CA SER A 51 4.64 -4.30 -12.79
C SER A 51 5.49 -4.57 -11.55
N LEU A 52 5.16 -3.92 -10.43
CA LEU A 52 5.66 -4.31 -9.14
C LEU A 52 4.71 -5.35 -8.54
N ILE A 53 5.16 -6.61 -8.54
CA ILE A 53 4.43 -7.70 -7.88
C ILE A 53 4.49 -7.49 -6.36
N LEU A 54 3.32 -7.46 -5.74
CA LEU A 54 3.11 -7.41 -4.30
C LEU A 54 2.66 -8.80 -3.82
N GLU A 55 2.24 -8.90 -2.56
CA GLU A 55 1.79 -10.16 -1.98
C GLU A 55 0.32 -10.46 -2.29
N GLU A 56 -0.04 -11.73 -2.14
CA GLU A 56 -1.41 -12.25 -2.31
C GLU A 56 -2.06 -11.96 -3.67
N GLY A 57 -1.31 -11.70 -4.74
CA GLY A 57 -1.89 -11.44 -6.07
C GLY A 57 -2.20 -9.96 -6.35
N TYR A 58 -1.79 -9.06 -5.45
CA TYR A 58 -1.77 -7.63 -5.76
C TYR A 58 -0.58 -7.28 -6.66
N SER A 59 -0.76 -6.31 -7.55
CA SER A 59 0.32 -5.73 -8.35
C SER A 59 0.12 -4.24 -8.57
N LEU A 60 1.22 -3.48 -8.65
CA LEU A 60 1.20 -2.06 -8.98
C LEU A 60 1.86 -1.85 -10.35
N ASN A 61 1.05 -1.53 -11.34
CA ASN A 61 1.47 -1.34 -12.73
C ASN A 61 1.81 0.12 -13.01
N ILE A 62 2.94 0.35 -13.69
CA ILE A 62 3.32 1.67 -14.18
C ILE A 62 2.72 1.86 -15.56
N VAL A 63 1.59 2.57 -15.64
CA VAL A 63 0.82 2.74 -16.88
C VAL A 63 1.47 3.76 -17.80
N GLU A 64 1.81 4.94 -17.26
CA GLU A 64 2.37 6.04 -18.04
C GLU A 64 3.23 6.94 -17.15
N VAL A 65 4.26 7.55 -17.74
CA VAL A 65 5.04 8.62 -17.13
C VAL A 65 4.83 9.86 -17.99
N ASP A 66 4.53 10.99 -17.36
CA ASP A 66 4.29 12.21 -18.12
C ASP A 66 5.53 12.71 -18.86
N VAL A 67 5.32 13.60 -19.83
CA VAL A 67 6.40 14.11 -20.70
C VAL A 67 7.49 14.85 -19.91
N LYS A 68 7.16 15.40 -18.75
CA LYS A 68 8.13 16.11 -17.88
C LYS A 68 8.93 15.15 -17.00
N GLY A 69 8.45 13.92 -16.81
CA GLY A 69 9.02 12.92 -15.93
C GLY A 69 8.74 13.15 -14.45
N ASP A 70 7.80 14.03 -14.09
CA ASP A 70 7.50 14.36 -12.69
C ASP A 70 6.15 13.81 -12.18
N LYS A 71 5.36 13.18 -13.05
CA LYS A 71 4.16 12.44 -12.68
C LYS A 71 4.13 11.06 -13.29
N VAL A 72 3.59 10.11 -12.53
CA VAL A 72 3.45 8.71 -12.93
C VAL A 72 2.00 8.30 -12.71
N TRP A 73 1.37 7.74 -13.74
CA TRP A 73 0.11 7.01 -13.61
C TRP A 73 0.43 5.57 -13.19
N VAL A 74 -0.03 5.20 -12.00
CA VAL A 74 0.00 3.83 -11.50
C VAL A 74 -1.40 3.22 -11.44
N GLN A 75 -1.49 1.92 -11.68
CA GLN A 75 -2.72 1.13 -11.57
C GLN A 75 -2.51 0.00 -10.58
N LEU A 76 -3.40 -0.12 -9.59
CA LEU A 76 -3.41 -1.22 -8.65
C LEU A 76 -4.34 -2.31 -9.20
N GLU A 77 -3.85 -3.55 -9.21
CA GLU A 77 -4.63 -4.72 -9.63
C GLU A 77 -4.62 -5.78 -8.54
N LYS A 78 -5.67 -6.62 -8.57
CA LYS A 78 -5.81 -7.83 -7.80
C LYS A 78 -6.16 -8.97 -8.74
N ASP A 79 -5.30 -9.98 -8.83
CA ASP A 79 -5.51 -11.16 -9.66
C ASP A 79 -5.79 -10.83 -11.15
N GLY A 80 -5.24 -9.71 -11.63
CA GLY A 80 -5.40 -9.21 -13.00
C GLY A 80 -6.56 -8.23 -13.21
N ASP A 81 -7.39 -8.00 -12.19
CA ASP A 81 -8.51 -7.05 -12.24
C ASP A 81 -8.13 -5.71 -11.59
N VAL A 82 -8.52 -4.61 -12.23
CA VAL A 82 -8.27 -3.24 -11.75
C VAL A 82 -9.20 -2.89 -10.59
N ILE A 83 -8.66 -2.24 -9.55
CA ILE A 83 -9.40 -1.80 -8.35
C ILE A 83 -9.34 -0.30 -8.11
#